data_AF-A0A6A5GF45-F1
#
_entry.id   AF-A0A6A5GF45-F1
#
_cell.length_a   1.000
_cell.length_b   1.000
_cell.length_c   1.000
_cell.angle_alpha   90.00
_cell.angle_beta   90.00
_cell.angle_gamma   90.00
#
_symmetry.space_group_name_H-M   'P 1'
#
loop_
_entity.id
_entity.type
_entity.pdbx_description
1 polymer ?
#
loop_
_entity_poly.entity_id
_entity_poly.type
_entity_poly.pdbx_seq_one_letter_code
_entity_poly.pdbx_strand_id
1 'polypeptide(L)'
;MDKSEELELVPPELRQAVEFQHNNPIRVRSSAMVDIQQCSGNPYTLENGKIVYVTFYTHLDKKMVEMYLHEAYALEEIARKAAELLPTVEWKVCSGTQYQADFEFTSSHQVWNSIRTTLFYKFNFLLVHLERRHHYC
;
A
#
# COMPACT_ATOMS: atom_id res chain seq x y z
N MET A 1 -17.82 -5.98 -3.66
CA MET A 1 -16.64 -6.47 -2.93
C MET A 1 -17.07 -7.62 -2.04
N ASP A 2 -16.97 -8.83 -2.59
CA ASP A 2 -17.08 -10.08 -1.85
C ASP A 2 -15.69 -10.58 -1.40
N LYS A 3 -15.65 -11.73 -0.74
CA LYS A 3 -14.41 -12.33 -0.20
C LYS A 3 -13.40 -12.64 -1.31
N SER A 4 -13.83 -13.19 -2.44
CA SER A 4 -12.94 -13.47 -3.58
C SER A 4 -12.37 -12.20 -4.19
N GLU A 5 -13.20 -11.16 -4.37
CA GLU A 5 -12.80 -9.86 -4.92
C GLU A 5 -11.75 -9.17 -4.03
N GLU A 6 -11.82 -9.31 -2.70
CA GLU A 6 -10.79 -8.77 -1.82
C GLU A 6 -9.42 -9.40 -2.04
N LEU A 7 -9.34 -10.73 -2.23
CA LEU A 7 -8.06 -11.39 -2.48
C LEU A 7 -7.38 -10.92 -3.77
N GLU A 8 -8.14 -10.39 -4.72
CA GLU A 8 -7.58 -9.82 -5.94
C GLU A 8 -6.77 -8.53 -5.70
N LEU A 9 -6.92 -7.89 -4.55
CA LEU A 9 -6.14 -6.73 -4.11
C LEU A 9 -4.77 -7.11 -3.51
N VAL A 10 -4.52 -8.40 -3.31
CA VAL A 10 -3.29 -8.95 -2.77
C VAL A 10 -2.48 -9.59 -3.89
N PRO A 11 -1.14 -9.42 -3.91
CA PRO A 11 -0.27 -10.14 -4.83
C PRO A 11 -0.54 -11.66 -4.81
N PRO A 12 -0.62 -12.36 -5.95
CA PRO A 12 -0.98 -13.77 -6.01
C PRO A 12 -0.20 -14.67 -5.06
N GLU A 13 1.10 -14.39 -4.91
CA GLU A 13 2.04 -15.10 -4.04
C GLU A 13 1.72 -14.96 -2.53
N LEU A 14 0.98 -13.93 -2.11
CA LEU A 14 0.64 -13.66 -0.71
C LEU A 14 -0.80 -14.07 -0.35
N ARG A 15 -1.65 -14.39 -1.33
CA ARG A 15 -3.08 -14.69 -1.10
C ARG A 15 -3.29 -15.83 -0.12
N GLN A 16 -2.55 -16.93 -0.29
CA GLN A 16 -2.66 -18.09 0.62
C GLN A 16 -2.30 -17.73 2.06
N ALA A 17 -1.29 -16.86 2.26
CA ALA A 17 -0.90 -16.42 3.59
C ALA A 17 -2.00 -15.57 4.24
N VAL A 18 -2.59 -14.63 3.50
CA VAL A 18 -3.72 -13.80 3.98
C VAL A 18 -4.93 -14.67 4.34
N GLU A 19 -5.27 -15.65 3.51
CA GLU A 19 -6.35 -16.59 3.81
C GLU A 19 -6.07 -17.43 5.07
N PHE A 20 -4.85 -17.94 5.18
CA PHE A 20 -4.44 -18.74 6.34
C PHE A 20 -4.51 -17.92 7.63
N GLN A 21 -4.01 -16.68 7.62
CA GLN A 21 -4.03 -15.79 8.78
C GLN A 21 -5.46 -15.45 9.20
N HIS A 22 -6.34 -15.16 8.23
CA HIS A 22 -7.75 -14.85 8.51
C HIS A 22 -8.50 -16.04 9.10
N ASN A 23 -8.27 -17.25 8.60
CA ASN A 23 -8.89 -18.46 9.12
C ASN A 23 -8.28 -18.94 10.45
N ASN A 24 -7.08 -18.48 10.82
CA ASN A 24 -6.34 -18.90 12.02
C ASN A 24 -5.82 -17.73 12.86
N PRO A 25 -6.70 -16.84 13.37
CA PRO A 25 -6.28 -15.59 14.04
C PRO A 25 -5.47 -15.82 15.33
N ILE A 26 -5.60 -16.99 15.96
CA ILE A 26 -4.94 -17.33 17.24
C ILE A 26 -3.46 -17.68 17.05
N ARG A 27 -3.06 -18.25 15.90
CA ARG A 27 -1.67 -18.73 15.68
C ARG A 27 -0.68 -17.60 15.36
N VAL A 28 -1.14 -16.45 14.88
CA VAL A 28 -0.28 -15.36 14.39
C VAL A 28 0.18 -14.41 15.51
N ARG A 29 -0.59 -14.30 16.62
CA ARG A 29 -0.18 -13.50 17.79
C ARG A 29 1.14 -13.96 18.42
N SER A 30 1.53 -15.22 18.20
CA SER A 30 2.76 -15.79 18.75
C SER A 30 4.02 -15.56 17.87
N SER A 31 3.89 -15.13 16.61
CA SER A 31 5.05 -14.88 15.73
C SER A 31 5.26 -13.41 15.37
N ALA A 32 4.28 -12.52 15.56
CA ALA A 32 4.43 -11.08 15.32
C ALA A 32 4.95 -10.29 16.54
N MET A 33 5.29 -10.99 17.64
CA MET A 33 5.73 -10.40 18.93
C MET A 33 7.21 -10.67 19.24
N VAL A 34 8.04 -10.87 18.22
CA VAL A 34 9.50 -10.95 18.40
C VAL A 34 10.13 -9.82 17.57
N ASP A 35 10.84 -8.93 18.29
CA ASP A 35 11.66 -7.82 17.82
C ASP A 35 11.04 -6.42 17.61
N ILE A 36 10.34 -5.91 18.63
CA ILE A 36 10.55 -4.49 19.01
C ILE A 36 10.92 -4.46 20.49
N GLN A 37 12.22 -4.63 20.74
CA GLN A 37 12.82 -4.44 22.05
C GLN A 37 12.64 -2.97 22.45
N GLN A 38 11.94 -2.76 23.55
CA GLN A 38 11.72 -1.48 24.22
C GLN A 38 13.06 -0.77 24.47
N CYS A 39 13.33 0.28 23.70
CA CYS A 39 14.22 1.35 24.13
C CYS A 39 13.34 2.50 24.65
N SER A 40 13.51 2.82 25.93
CA SER A 40 12.88 3.94 26.61
C SER A 40 13.12 5.25 25.86
N GLY A 41 12.06 5.84 25.30
CA GLY A 41 12.10 7.15 24.64
C GLY A 41 10.71 7.75 24.55
N ASN A 42 10.54 8.92 25.15
CA ASN A 42 9.49 9.95 24.99
C ASN A 42 8.13 9.56 24.33
N PRO A 43 6.97 9.75 24.98
CA PRO A 43 5.65 9.33 24.47
C PRO A 43 5.09 10.10 23.26
N TYR A 44 5.90 10.86 22.51
CA TYR A 44 5.44 11.71 21.39
C TYR A 44 5.89 11.27 19.98
N THR A 45 6.50 10.11 19.82
CA THR A 45 6.83 9.57 18.48
C THR A 45 6.60 8.07 18.46
N LEU A 46 5.32 7.68 18.46
CA LEU A 46 4.94 6.39 17.91
C LEU A 46 5.03 6.56 16.38
N GLU A 47 5.98 5.88 15.74
CA GLU A 47 6.07 5.86 14.28
C GLU A 47 4.77 5.27 13.72
N ASN A 48 3.86 6.15 13.26
CA ASN A 48 2.57 5.75 12.72
C ASN A 48 2.75 5.16 11.32
N GLY A 49 3.00 3.86 11.23
CA GLY A 49 3.04 3.14 9.96
C GLY A 49 2.20 1.87 9.96
N LYS A 50 1.84 1.39 8.77
CA LYS A 50 1.08 0.14 8.59
C LYS A 50 1.42 -0.57 7.29
N ILE A 51 1.21 -1.89 7.28
CA ILE A 51 1.31 -2.71 6.07
C ILE A 51 0.10 -2.43 5.18
N VAL A 52 0.37 -2.16 3.89
CA VAL A 52 -0.61 -1.81 2.86
C VAL A 52 -0.29 -2.57 1.57
N TYR A 53 -1.29 -3.21 0.97
CA TYR A 53 -1.19 -3.75 -0.37
C TYR A 53 -1.47 -2.65 -1.40
N VAL A 54 -0.43 -2.21 -2.09
CA VAL A 54 -0.50 -1.13 -3.07
C VAL A 54 -0.60 -1.71 -4.47
N THR A 55 -1.62 -1.30 -5.22
CA THR A 55 -1.74 -1.61 -6.65
C THR A 55 -1.38 -0.39 -7.47
N PHE A 56 -0.27 -0.47 -8.19
CA PHE A 56 0.18 0.51 -9.16
C PHE A 56 -0.41 0.18 -10.53
N TYR A 57 -1.27 1.05 -11.04
CA TYR A 57 -1.83 0.97 -12.37
C TYR A 57 -1.08 1.88 -13.32
N THR A 58 -0.80 1.37 -14.51
CA THR A 58 -0.46 2.15 -15.69
C THR A 58 -1.54 1.93 -16.75
N HIS A 59 -1.43 2.60 -17.89
CA HIS A 59 -2.32 2.38 -19.03
C HIS A 59 -2.19 0.98 -19.68
N LEU A 60 -1.09 0.24 -19.44
CA LEU A 60 -0.82 -1.05 -20.09
C LEU A 60 -0.82 -2.24 -19.12
N ASP A 61 -0.42 -2.00 -17.88
CA ASP A 61 -0.17 -3.07 -16.90
C ASP A 61 -0.46 -2.57 -15.48
N LYS A 62 -0.58 -3.51 -14.54
CA LYS A 62 -0.64 -3.24 -13.12
C LYS A 62 0.39 -4.06 -12.35
N LYS A 63 0.95 -3.47 -11.29
CA LYS A 63 1.84 -4.15 -10.34
C LYS A 63 1.24 -4.05 -8.94
N MET A 64 1.19 -5.18 -8.24
CA MET A 64 0.72 -5.24 -6.85
C MET A 64 1.89 -5.59 -5.95
N VAL A 65 2.05 -4.85 -4.86
CA VAL A 65 3.12 -5.09 -3.89
C VAL A 65 2.62 -4.86 -2.47
N GLU A 66 3.21 -5.59 -1.52
CA GLU A 66 3.09 -5.27 -0.10
C GLU A 66 4.12 -4.19 0.26
N MET A 67 3.68 -3.16 0.98
CA MET A 67 4.55 -2.08 1.46
C MET A 67 4.23 -1.75 2.92
N TYR A 68 5.26 -1.42 3.70
CA TYR A 68 5.08 -0.67 4.93
C TYR A 68 5.08 0.81 4.58
N LEU A 69 3.98 1.52 4.88
CA LEU A 69 3.88 2.96 4.66
C LEU A 69 3.90 3.69 5.99
N HIS A 70 4.74 4.72 6.10
CA HIS A 70 4.80 5.63 7.24
C HIS A 70 3.95 6.88 6.95
N GLU A 71 3.10 7.29 7.90
CA GLU A 71 2.13 8.39 7.72
C GLU A 71 2.78 9.69 7.22
N ALA A 72 3.96 10.04 7.75
CA ALA A 72 4.68 11.24 7.36
C ALA A 72 5.33 11.17 5.96
N TYR A 73 5.62 9.98 5.44
CA TYR A 73 6.45 9.76 4.25
C TYR A 73 5.78 8.92 3.15
N ALA A 74 4.47 8.67 3.30
CA ALA A 74 3.74 7.73 2.45
C ALA A 74 3.81 8.10 0.96
N LEU A 75 3.81 9.39 0.61
CA LEU A 75 3.92 9.81 -0.79
C LEU A 75 5.31 9.52 -1.36
N GLU A 76 6.37 9.87 -0.64
CA GLU A 76 7.75 9.62 -1.04
C GLU A 76 8.03 8.11 -1.18
N GLU A 77 7.50 7.31 -0.25
CA GLU A 77 7.64 5.85 -0.27
C GLU A 77 6.95 5.22 -1.49
N ILE A 78 5.74 5.66 -1.81
CA ILE A 78 5.01 5.21 -3.01
C ILE A 78 5.72 5.65 -4.28
N ALA A 79 6.14 6.92 -4.37
CA ALA A 79 6.83 7.44 -5.54
C ALA A 79 8.15 6.69 -5.79
N ARG A 80 8.94 6.45 -4.73
CA ARG A 80 10.16 5.65 -4.80
C ARG A 80 9.87 4.23 -5.28
N LYS A 81 8.86 3.56 -4.72
CA LYS A 81 8.50 2.20 -5.13
C LYS A 81 8.01 2.14 -6.58
N ALA A 82 7.24 3.13 -7.03
CA ALA A 82 6.83 3.23 -8.43
C ALA A 82 8.05 3.35 -9.37
N ALA A 83 9.03 4.18 -9.02
CA ALA A 83 10.27 4.32 -9.77
C ALA A 83 11.12 3.04 -9.78
N GLU A 84 11.14 2.27 -8.68
CA GLU A 84 11.82 0.97 -8.61
C GLU A 84 11.13 -0.10 -9.49
N LEU A 85 9.81 -0.19 -9.44
CA LEU A 85 9.04 -1.22 -10.15
C LEU A 85 8.91 -0.92 -11.65
N LEU A 86 8.85 0.36 -12.01
CA LEU A 86 8.56 0.84 -13.36
C LEU A 86 9.54 1.95 -13.75
N PRO A 87 10.85 1.67 -13.90
CA PRO A 87 11.91 2.67 -14.09
C PRO A 87 11.96 3.24 -15.52
N THR A 88 10.80 3.55 -16.11
CA THR A 88 10.70 3.95 -17.51
C THR A 88 10.66 5.46 -17.69
N VAL A 89 10.04 6.19 -16.77
CA VAL A 89 9.86 7.64 -16.79
C VAL A 89 9.65 8.17 -15.36
N GLU A 90 9.65 9.48 -15.19
CA GLU A 90 9.12 10.10 -13.97
C GLU A 90 7.59 9.96 -13.96
N TRP A 91 7.06 9.50 -12.82
CA TRP A 91 5.64 9.24 -12.64
C TRP A 91 4.98 10.34 -11.82
N LYS A 92 3.83 10.79 -12.30
CA LYS A 92 2.84 11.49 -11.50
C LYS A 92 2.00 10.45 -10.77
N VAL A 93 1.90 10.58 -9.46
CA VAL A 93 1.25 9.59 -8.58
C VAL A 93 -0.16 10.07 -8.24
N CYS A 94 -1.18 9.37 -8.74
CA CYS A 94 -2.58 9.72 -8.55
C CYS A 94 -3.32 8.65 -7.75
N SER A 95 -4.37 9.04 -7.02
CA SER A 95 -5.40 8.09 -6.58
C SER A 95 -6.14 7.55 -7.79
N GLY A 96 -6.39 6.24 -7.84
CA GLY A 96 -7.28 5.69 -8.85
C GLY A 96 -6.93 4.29 -9.33
N THR A 97 -7.60 3.89 -10.42
CA THR A 97 -7.45 2.58 -11.07
C THR A 97 -6.88 2.73 -12.48
N GLN A 98 -6.68 1.63 -13.22
CA GLN A 98 -6.26 1.69 -14.63
C GLN A 98 -7.17 2.52 -15.54
N TYR A 99 -8.46 2.63 -15.21
CA TYR A 99 -9.44 3.29 -16.08
C TYR A 99 -9.68 4.75 -15.72
N GLN A 100 -9.35 5.15 -14.49
CA GLN A 100 -9.69 6.47 -13.98
C GLN A 100 -8.70 6.88 -12.90
N ALA A 101 -8.06 8.04 -13.13
CA ALA A 101 -7.38 8.81 -12.09
C ALA A 101 -8.38 9.78 -11.46
N ASP A 102 -8.38 9.87 -10.13
CA ASP A 102 -9.25 10.78 -9.38
C ASP A 102 -8.55 12.14 -9.16
N PHE A 103 -7.40 12.12 -8.48
CA PHE A 103 -6.59 13.31 -8.19
C PHE A 103 -5.12 12.94 -7.98
N GLU A 104 -4.22 13.88 -8.23
CA GLU A 104 -2.78 13.75 -7.93
C GLU A 104 -2.55 13.86 -6.43
N PHE A 105 -1.75 12.96 -5.87
CA PHE A 105 -1.28 13.10 -4.50
C PHE A 105 -0.19 14.17 -4.44
N THR A 106 -0.43 15.19 -3.61
CA THR A 106 0.53 16.27 -3.35
C THR A 106 1.06 16.26 -1.92
N SER A 107 0.57 15.34 -1.06
CA SER A 107 1.11 15.13 0.28
C SER A 107 0.89 13.71 0.80
N SER A 108 1.78 13.27 1.71
CA SER A 108 1.65 11.99 2.42
C SER A 108 0.36 11.86 3.22
N HIS A 109 -0.20 12.97 3.70
CA HIS A 109 -1.49 12.97 4.38
C HIS A 109 -2.65 12.55 3.46
N GLN A 110 -2.65 13.01 2.20
CA GLN A 110 -3.67 12.59 1.22
C GLN A 110 -3.55 11.11 0.89
N VAL A 111 -2.32 10.60 0.75
CA VAL A 111 -2.05 9.18 0.56
C VAL A 111 -2.60 8.39 1.74
N TRP A 112 -2.24 8.78 2.97
CA TRP A 112 -2.64 8.10 4.19
C TRP A 112 -4.15 8.00 4.35
N ASN A 113 -4.86 9.10 4.09
CA ASN A 113 -6.32 9.17 4.14
C ASN A 113 -7.01 8.37 3.01
N SER A 114 -6.29 8.04 1.94
CA SER A 114 -6.81 7.26 0.82
C SER A 114 -6.64 5.75 1.02
N ILE A 115 -5.90 5.33 2.05
CA ILE A 115 -5.74 3.91 2.39
C ILE A 115 -7.09 3.38 2.89
N ARG A 116 -7.57 2.31 2.25
CA ARG A 116 -8.82 1.64 2.60
C ARG A 116 -8.54 0.32 3.29
N THR A 117 -9.51 -0.13 4.07
CA THR A 117 -9.47 -1.45 4.73
C THR A 117 -10.56 -2.33 4.15
N THR A 118 -10.22 -3.57 3.84
CA THR A 118 -11.17 -4.55 3.33
C THR A 118 -12.19 -4.98 4.40
N LEU A 119 -13.34 -5.48 3.98
CA LEU A 119 -14.45 -5.85 4.84
C LEU A 119 -14.30 -7.24 5.44
N PHE A 120 -13.88 -8.23 4.65
CA PHE A 120 -13.78 -9.63 5.11
C PHE A 120 -12.41 -9.91 5.70
N TYR A 121 -11.34 -9.67 4.95
CA TYR A 121 -9.98 -9.98 5.41
C TYR A 121 -9.35 -8.92 6.31
N LYS A 122 -9.93 -7.72 6.38
CA LYS A 122 -9.50 -6.59 7.25
C LYS A 122 -8.05 -6.13 7.04
N PHE A 123 -7.50 -6.30 5.83
CA PHE A 123 -6.19 -5.75 5.48
C PHE A 123 -6.33 -4.36 4.83
N ASN A 124 -5.23 -3.61 4.81
CA ASN A 124 -5.19 -2.30 4.18
C ASN A 124 -4.74 -2.39 2.72
N PHE A 125 -5.34 -1.59 1.86
CA PHE A 125 -4.96 -1.48 0.45
C PHE A 125 -5.03 -0.03 -0.05
N LEU A 126 -4.29 0.25 -1.12
CA LEU A 126 -4.29 1.52 -1.80
C LEU A 126 -4.20 1.31 -3.31
N LEU A 127 -5.00 2.07 -4.06
CA LEU A 127 -5.03 2.04 -5.51
C LEU A 127 -4.37 3.31 -6.04
N VAL A 128 -3.30 3.13 -6.82
CA VAL A 128 -2.47 4.20 -7.33
C VAL A 128 -2.47 4.14 -8.84
N HIS A 129 -2.92 5.21 -9.50
CA HIS A 129 -2.77 5.38 -10.94
C HIS A 129 -1.51 6.19 -11.23
N LEU A 130 -0.65 5.68 -12.10
CA LEU A 130 0.59 6.34 -12.51
C LEU A 130 0.43 6.95 -13.90
N GLU A 131 0.48 8.28 -13.96
CA GLU A 131 0.52 9.03 -15.23
C GLU A 131 1.96 9.40 -15.56
N ARG A 132 2.33 9.38 -16.84
CA ARG A 132 3.64 9.87 -17.26
C ARG A 132 3.71 11.37 -17.02
N ARG A 133 4.75 11.85 -16.34
CA ARG A 133 5.00 13.28 -16.22
C ARG A 133 5.47 13.80 -17.58
N HIS A 134 4.59 14.53 -18.27
CA HIS A 134 4.95 15.17 -19.52
C HIS A 134 5.66 16.48 -19.17
N HIS A 135 6.96 16.56 -19.46
CA HIS A 135 7.63 17.85 -19.55
C HIS A 135 7.13 18.52 -20.82
N TYR A 136 6.19 19.45 -20.69
CA TYR A 136 5.93 20.40 -21.77
C TYR A 136 7.19 21.26 -21.88
N CYS A 137 7.93 21.09 -22.98
CA CYS A 137 9.00 21.99 -23.38
C CYS A 137 8.43 23.34 -23.83
#